data_AF-A0AAD8FTZ1-F1
#
_entry.id   AF-A0AAD8FTZ1-F1
#
_cell.length_a   1.000
_cell.length_b   1.000
_cell.length_c   1.000
_cell.angle_alpha   90.00
_cell.angle_beta   90.00
_cell.angle_gamma   90.00
#
_symmetry.space_group_name_H-M   'P 1'
#
loop_
_entity.id
_entity.type
_entity.pdbx_description
1 polymer ?
#
loop_
_entity_poly.entity_id
_entity_poly.type
_entity_poly.pdbx_seq_one_letter_code
_entity_poly.pdbx_strand_id
1 'polypeptide(L)'
;MDLAVAELGEQRITFRGNDNDPEHFTRQIIQVYPKLTEVGGFELMRIIGTTRNRALCTIPNPNEGYTARYLRSPVTNVGQAVIYIRPLQRSITLEGHPGSSQSVGPQTRCLNCERDFPFVEIKGHFQSCNGVGA
;
A
#
# COMPACT_ATOMS: atom_id res chain seq x y z
N MET A 1 -1.14 16.66 8.93
CA MET A 1 -1.78 15.35 8.69
C MET A 1 -0.84 14.57 7.80
N ASP A 2 -0.30 13.47 8.31
CA ASP A 2 0.71 12.68 7.61
C ASP A 2 0.02 11.50 6.92
N LEU A 3 0.03 11.48 5.58
CA LEU A 3 -0.66 10.43 4.82
C LEU A 3 -0.02 9.04 5.02
N ALA A 4 1.24 8.98 5.48
CA ALA A 4 1.88 7.71 5.81
C ALA A 4 1.24 7.08 7.05
N VAL A 5 0.82 7.89 8.04
CA VAL A 5 0.13 7.41 9.25
C VAL A 5 -1.24 6.82 8.94
N ALA A 6 -1.84 7.24 7.82
CA ALA A 6 -3.13 6.73 7.35
C ALA A 6 -3.02 5.55 6.37
N GLU A 7 -1.80 5.07 6.06
CA GLU A 7 -1.50 4.06 5.04
C GLU A 7 -1.96 4.45 3.62
N LEU A 8 -1.99 5.76 3.33
CA LEU A 8 -2.48 6.32 2.05
C LEU A 8 -1.40 7.10 1.30
N GLY A 9 -0.14 6.91 1.67
CA GLY A 9 1.01 7.52 1.01
C GLY A 9 1.40 6.85 -0.32
N GLU A 10 2.42 7.40 -0.98
CA GLU A 10 3.03 6.77 -2.15
C GLU A 10 3.63 5.41 -1.78
N GLN A 11 3.34 4.38 -2.58
CA GLN A 11 3.87 3.04 -2.41
C GLN A 11 4.41 2.49 -3.72
N ARG A 12 5.49 1.71 -3.62
CA ARG A 12 6.08 1.02 -4.76
C ARG A 12 5.63 -0.44 -4.79
N ILE A 13 4.70 -0.75 -5.68
CA ILE A 13 4.12 -2.08 -5.83
C ILE A 13 4.86 -2.82 -6.96
N THR A 14 5.39 -4.00 -6.65
CA THR A 14 6.03 -4.87 -7.66
C THR A 14 5.17 -6.09 -7.90
N PHE A 15 4.57 -6.16 -9.09
CA PHE A 15 3.79 -7.31 -9.52
C PHE A 15 4.71 -8.47 -9.90
N ARG A 16 4.66 -9.55 -9.12
CA ARG A 16 5.38 -10.81 -9.39
C ARG A 16 4.39 -11.88 -9.85
N GLY A 17 4.79 -12.77 -10.75
CA GLY A 17 3.91 -13.83 -11.25
C GLY A 17 3.15 -13.42 -12.52
N ASN A 18 1.89 -13.83 -12.65
CA ASN A 18 1.07 -13.61 -13.84
C ASN A 18 0.64 -12.14 -13.95
N ASP A 19 1.06 -11.47 -15.02
CA ASP A 19 0.76 -10.06 -15.27
C ASP A 19 -0.54 -9.81 -16.05
N ASN A 20 -1.23 -10.88 -16.45
CA ASN A 20 -2.55 -10.88 -17.09
C ASN A 20 -3.69 -11.26 -16.14
N ASP A 21 -3.44 -11.36 -14.83
CA ASP A 21 -4.44 -11.76 -13.85
C ASP A 21 -5.02 -10.52 -13.13
N PRO A 22 -6.29 -10.15 -13.39
CA PRO A 22 -6.92 -8.97 -12.80
C PRO A 22 -7.23 -9.15 -11.30
N GLU A 23 -7.49 -10.37 -10.85
CA GLU A 23 -7.71 -10.66 -9.43
C GLU A 23 -6.40 -10.55 -8.65
N HIS A 24 -5.32 -11.11 -9.19
CA HIS A 24 -3.99 -10.97 -8.61
C HIS A 24 -3.58 -9.50 -8.52
N PHE A 25 -3.80 -8.72 -9.59
CA PHE A 25 -3.54 -7.28 -9.60
C PHE A 25 -4.31 -6.57 -8.48
N THR A 26 -5.62 -6.78 -8.41
CA THR A 26 -6.49 -6.15 -7.40
C THR A 26 -6.08 -6.53 -5.98
N ARG A 27 -5.75 -7.80 -5.75
CA ARG A 27 -5.30 -8.30 -4.44
C ARG A 27 -4.00 -7.64 -3.99
N GLN A 28 -3.03 -7.45 -4.89
CA GLN A 28 -1.78 -6.78 -4.56
C GLN A 28 -1.98 -5.30 -4.22
N ILE A 29 -2.89 -4.62 -4.92
CA ILE A 29 -3.26 -3.23 -4.58
C ILE A 29 -3.89 -3.16 -3.19
N ILE A 30 -4.86 -4.03 -2.90
CA ILE A 30 -5.55 -4.08 -1.60
C ILE A 30 -4.60 -4.43 -0.45
N GLN A 31 -3.63 -5.32 -0.66
CA GLN A 31 -2.62 -5.63 0.36
C GLN A 31 -1.79 -4.41 0.77
N VAL A 32 -1.55 -3.49 -0.17
CA VAL A 32 -0.79 -2.26 0.07
C VAL A 32 -1.68 -1.13 0.58
N TYR A 33 -2.94 -1.10 0.15
CA TYR A 33 -3.94 -0.11 0.52
C TYR A 33 -5.23 -0.78 1.04
N PRO A 34 -5.23 -1.31 2.27
CA PRO A 34 -6.33 -2.14 2.79
C PRO A 34 -7.68 -1.41 2.82
N LYS A 35 -7.65 -0.10 3.09
CA LYS A 35 -8.83 0.77 3.14
C LYS A 35 -9.62 0.82 1.82
N LEU A 36 -9.02 0.39 0.70
CA LEU A 36 -9.73 0.30 -0.58
C LEU A 36 -10.86 -0.75 -0.59
N THR A 37 -10.84 -1.70 0.35
CA THR A 37 -11.92 -2.69 0.51
C THR A 37 -13.22 -2.08 1.02
N GLU A 38 -13.14 -0.96 1.74
CA GLU A 38 -14.29 -0.34 2.42
C GLU A 38 -15.02 0.70 1.55
N VAL A 39 -14.47 1.01 0.37
CA VAL A 39 -14.93 2.11 -0.49
C VAL A 39 -15.63 1.68 -1.77
N GLY A 40 -15.95 0.39 -1.88
CA GLY A 40 -16.74 -0.14 -2.99
C GLY A 40 -15.98 -0.18 -4.32
N GLY A 41 -14.65 -0.24 -4.26
CA GLY A 41 -13.77 -0.28 -5.41
C GLY A 41 -12.97 1.01 -5.61
N PHE A 42 -12.10 0.98 -6.62
CA PHE A 42 -11.17 2.07 -6.92
C PHE A 42 -10.97 2.22 -8.42
N GLU A 43 -10.55 3.42 -8.82
CA GLU A 43 -10.12 3.71 -10.18
C GLU A 43 -8.66 4.13 -10.18
N LEU A 44 -7.98 3.79 -11.27
CA LEU A 44 -6.62 4.24 -11.52
C LEU A 44 -6.65 5.50 -12.36
N MET A 45 -5.80 6.45 -12.02
CA MET A 45 -5.63 7.70 -12.74
C MET A 45 -4.16 7.90 -13.10
N ARG A 46 -3.94 8.69 -14.14
CA ARG A 46 -2.62 9.12 -14.59
C ARG A 46 -2.62 10.61 -14.84
N ILE A 47 -1.43 11.21 -14.81
CA ILE A 47 -1.27 12.58 -15.31
C ILE A 47 -1.13 12.53 -16.83
N ILE A 48 -1.88 13.40 -17.51
CA ILE A 48 -1.71 13.70 -18.94
C ILE A 48 -1.31 15.16 -19.12
N GLY A 49 -0.81 15.49 -20.31
CA GLY A 49 -0.42 16.85 -20.67
C GLY A 49 1.03 17.20 -20.32
N THR A 50 1.43 18.42 -20.65
CA THR A 50 2.78 18.94 -20.43
C THR A 50 2.84 19.77 -19.15
N THR A 51 4.04 20.19 -18.73
CA THR A 51 4.29 20.91 -17.47
C THR A 51 3.31 22.07 -17.18
N ARG A 52 2.82 22.79 -18.19
CA ARG A 52 1.89 23.92 -18.01
C ARG A 52 0.40 23.55 -18.07
N ASN A 53 0.05 22.32 -18.41
CA ASN A 53 -1.33 21.85 -18.54
C ASN A 53 -1.44 20.38 -18.10
N ARG A 54 -0.92 20.07 -16.91
CA ARG A 54 -1.02 18.73 -16.32
C ARG A 54 -2.42 18.54 -15.77
N ALA A 55 -3.07 17.46 -16.17
CA ALA A 55 -4.38 17.07 -15.65
C ALA A 55 -4.36 15.60 -15.22
N LEU A 56 -5.09 15.29 -14.15
CA LEU A 56 -5.38 13.91 -13.77
C LEU A 56 -6.52 13.39 -14.63
N CYS A 57 -6.30 12.26 -15.29
CA CYS A 57 -7.31 11.56 -16.06
C CYS A 57 -7.40 10.10 -15.64
N THR A 58 -8.63 9.60 -15.57
CA THR A 58 -8.91 8.19 -15.29
C THR A 58 -8.36 7.31 -16.40
N ILE A 59 -7.68 6.24 -16.02
CA ILE A 59 -7.26 5.17 -16.92
C ILE A 59 -8.52 4.34 -17.22
N PRO A 60 -8.91 4.14 -18.50
CA PRO A 60 -10.09 3.37 -18.83
C PRO A 60 -10.09 2.00 -18.16
N ASN A 61 -11.24 1.60 -17.60
CA ASN A 61 -11.38 0.29 -17.00
C ASN A 61 -11.61 -0.75 -18.11
N PRO A 62 -10.72 -1.74 -18.31
CA PRO A 62 -10.99 -2.83 -19.22
C PRO A 62 -12.13 -3.72 -18.68
N ASN A 63 -12.87 -4.39 -19.57
CA ASN A 63 -14.03 -5.22 -19.18
C ASN A 63 -13.69 -6.31 -18.16
N GLU A 64 -12.46 -6.80 -18.18
CA GLU A 64 -11.96 -7.87 -17.30
C GLU A 64 -11.30 -7.33 -16.01
N GLY A 65 -11.18 -6.01 -15.87
CA GLY A 65 -10.44 -5.36 -14.77
C GLY A 65 -8.97 -5.13 -15.05
N TYR A 66 -8.34 -4.26 -14.26
CA TYR A 66 -6.95 -3.85 -14.49
C TYR A 66 -5.96 -5.01 -14.34
N THR A 67 -5.01 -5.09 -15.25
CA THR A 67 -3.87 -6.00 -15.16
C THR A 67 -2.56 -5.21 -15.30
N ALA A 68 -1.47 -5.76 -14.75
CA ALA A 68 -0.17 -5.12 -14.87
C ALA A 68 0.27 -5.02 -16.35
N ARG A 69 -0.08 -5.99 -17.19
CA ARG A 69 0.15 -5.93 -18.65
C ARG A 69 -0.67 -4.83 -19.31
N TYR A 70 -1.95 -4.70 -18.98
CA TYR A 70 -2.81 -3.63 -19.53
C TYR A 70 -2.22 -2.24 -19.22
N LEU A 71 -1.78 -2.02 -17.99
CA LEU A 71 -1.19 -0.74 -17.58
C LEU A 71 0.13 -0.43 -18.29
N ARG A 72 0.91 -1.43 -18.70
CA ARG A 72 2.12 -1.26 -19.52
C ARG A 72 1.83 -1.10 -21.00
N SER A 73 0.59 -1.37 -21.44
CA SER A 73 0.26 -1.32 -22.87
C SER A 73 0.33 0.12 -23.40
N PRO A 74 0.57 0.30 -24.72
CA PRO A 74 0.52 1.62 -25.34
C PRO A 74 -0.85 2.33 -25.21
N VAL A 75 -1.92 1.57 -24.96
CA VAL A 75 -3.29 2.07 -24.85
C VAL A 75 -3.44 2.99 -23.63
N THR A 76 -2.85 2.60 -22.50
CA THR A 76 -2.92 3.38 -21.26
C THR A 76 -1.89 4.50 -21.25
N ASN A 77 -0.80 4.37 -22.02
CA ASN A 77 0.28 5.34 -22.16
C ASN A 77 0.75 5.86 -20.77
N VAL A 78 0.89 4.92 -19.83
CA VAL A 78 1.40 5.15 -18.47
C VAL A 78 2.92 5.03 -18.47
N GLY A 79 3.48 4.01 -19.11
CA GLY A 79 4.92 3.79 -19.15
C GLY A 79 5.54 3.70 -17.75
N GLN A 80 6.43 4.64 -17.42
CA GLN A 80 7.09 4.75 -16.11
C GLN A 80 6.46 5.84 -15.20
N ALA A 81 5.25 6.30 -15.51
CA ALA A 81 4.57 7.34 -14.74
C ALA A 81 4.00 6.82 -13.42
N VAL A 82 3.83 7.75 -12.46
CA VAL A 82 3.10 7.50 -11.22
C VAL A 82 1.61 7.30 -11.54
N ILE A 83 1.05 6.24 -10.98
CA ILE A 83 -0.38 5.95 -11.02
C ILE A 83 -1.00 6.44 -9.71
N TYR A 84 -2.11 7.16 -9.83
CA TYR A 84 -2.90 7.62 -8.69
C TYR A 84 -4.10 6.70 -8.53
N ILE A 85 -4.47 6.42 -7.28
CA ILE A 85 -5.65 5.61 -6.98
C ILE A 85 -6.68 6.52 -6.33
N ARG A 86 -7.93 6.47 -6.82
CA ARG A 86 -9.06 7.14 -6.16
C ARG A 86 -10.16 6.14 -5.79
N PRO A 87 -10.92 6.38 -4.72
CA PRO A 87 -12.09 5.59 -4.39
C PRO A 87 -13.20 5.75 -5.43
N LEU A 88 -13.99 4.70 -5.66
CA LEU A 88 -15.10 4.73 -6.62
C LEU A 88 -16.43 5.15 -5.98
N GLN A 89 -16.84 4.53 -4.87
CA GLN A 89 -18.20 4.70 -4.32
C GLN A 89 -18.26 5.54 -3.04
N ARG A 90 -17.20 5.52 -2.22
CA ARG A 90 -17.15 6.25 -0.93
C ARG A 90 -15.77 6.85 -0.69
N SER A 91 -15.70 7.99 -0.03
CA SER A 91 -14.44 8.59 0.43
C SER A 91 -13.71 7.69 1.44
N ILE A 92 -12.37 7.68 1.39
CA ILE A 92 -11.55 7.00 2.40
C ILE A 92 -11.41 7.89 3.64
N THR A 93 -11.54 7.30 4.83
CA THR A 93 -11.25 7.96 6.09
C THR A 93 -9.75 8.12 6.30
N LEU A 94 -9.31 9.35 6.57
CA LEU A 94 -7.90 9.71 6.78
C LEU A 94 -7.38 9.40 8.19
N GLU A 95 -8.26 8.91 9.08
CA GLU A 95 -7.86 8.50 10.42
C GLU A 95 -6.95 7.26 10.32
N GLY A 96 -5.77 7.34 10.93
CA GLY A 96 -4.92 6.17 11.13
C GLY A 96 -5.62 5.23 12.10
N HIS A 97 -5.67 3.94 11.79
CA HIS A 97 -6.07 2.96 12.80
C HIS A 97 -5.03 3.04 13.93
N PRO A 98 -5.42 3.19 15.21
CA PRO A 98 -4.48 3.29 16.33
C PRO A 98 -3.67 2.00 16.61
N GLY A 99 -3.58 1.08 15.64
CA GLY A 99 -2.83 -0.17 15.72
C GLY A 99 -2.09 -0.59 14.44
N SER A 100 -2.02 0.23 13.38
CA SER A 100 -1.34 -0.16 12.14
C SER A 100 0.19 -0.18 12.21
N SER A 101 0.78 0.20 13.34
CA SER A 101 2.18 -0.11 13.67
C SER A 101 2.34 -1.53 14.22
N GLN A 102 1.57 -2.51 13.71
CA GLN A 102 1.91 -3.91 13.95
C GLN A 102 3.12 -4.24 13.09
N SER A 103 4.28 -4.26 13.73
CA SER A 103 5.51 -4.73 13.12
C SER A 103 5.36 -6.21 12.75
N VAL A 104 5.09 -6.47 11.46
CA VAL A 104 4.93 -7.81 10.86
C VAL A 104 6.25 -8.59 10.78
N GLY A 105 7.30 -8.10 11.46
CA GLY A 105 8.63 -8.68 11.44
C GLY A 105 8.75 -9.94 12.30
N PRO A 106 9.85 -10.70 12.14
CA PRO A 106 10.12 -11.86 12.98
C PRO A 106 10.16 -11.43 14.45
N GLN A 107 9.50 -12.23 15.29
CA GLN A 107 9.58 -12.09 16.74
C GLN A 107 10.95 -12.60 17.21
N THR A 108 11.56 -11.88 18.14
CA THR A 108 12.84 -12.23 18.75
C THR A 108 12.66 -12.21 20.26
N ARG A 109 13.10 -13.28 20.92
CA ARG A 109 13.03 -13.41 22.38
C ARG A 109 14.11 -12.56 23.05
N CYS A 110 13.74 -11.72 24.00
CA CYS A 110 14.70 -11.01 24.84
C CYS A 110 15.34 -11.98 25.84
N LEU A 111 16.66 -12.07 25.88
CA LEU A 111 17.36 -12.96 26.81
C LEU A 111 17.35 -12.49 28.28
N ASN A 112 16.95 -11.23 28.54
CA ASN A 112 17.00 -10.65 29.88
C ASN A 112 15.65 -10.65 30.61
N CYS A 113 14.53 -10.60 29.87
CA CYS A 113 13.19 -10.68 30.46
C CYS A 113 12.30 -11.77 29.83
N GLU A 114 12.88 -12.57 28.93
CA GLU A 114 12.26 -13.73 28.26
C GLU A 114 11.00 -13.47 27.43
N ARG A 115 10.57 -12.23 27.29
CA ARG A 115 9.44 -11.84 26.43
C ARG A 115 9.85 -11.71 24.97
N ASP A 116 8.94 -12.06 24.08
CA ASP A 116 9.08 -11.89 22.63
C ASP A 116 8.74 -10.47 22.20
N PHE A 117 9.59 -9.91 21.34
CA PHE A 117 9.40 -8.59 20.74
C PHE A 117 9.67 -8.65 19.24
N PRO A 118 8.99 -7.82 18.43
CA PRO A 118 9.35 -7.65 17.02
C PRO A 118 10.81 -7.22 16.87
N PHE A 119 11.52 -7.75 15.86
CA PHE A 119 12.94 -7.45 15.65
C PHE A 119 13.26 -5.95 15.57
N VAL A 120 12.35 -5.14 15.04
CA VAL A 120 12.55 -3.68 14.96
C VAL A 120 12.51 -2.99 16.34
N GLU A 121 11.79 -3.56 17.29
CA GLU A 121 11.58 -3.01 18.63
C GLU A 121 12.59 -3.56 19.66
N ILE A 122 13.13 -4.77 19.45
CA ILE A 122 13.98 -5.43 20.45
C ILE A 122 15.25 -4.63 20.78
N LYS A 123 15.80 -3.87 19.81
CA LYS A 123 16.97 -3.01 20.04
C LYS A 123 16.65 -1.87 21.01
N GLY A 124 15.48 -1.25 20.90
CA GLY A 124 15.02 -0.21 21.83
C GLY A 124 14.64 -0.79 23.19
N HIS A 125 13.99 -1.96 23.19
CA HIS A 125 13.73 -2.70 24.42
C HIS A 125 15.02 -3.03 25.17
N PHE A 126 16.06 -3.55 24.50
CA PHE A 126 17.34 -3.91 25.14
C PHE A 126 17.97 -2.74 25.92
N GLN A 127 17.84 -1.51 25.40
CA GLN A 127 18.36 -0.30 26.06
C GLN A 127 17.62 0.08 27.34
N SER A 128 16.38 -0.38 27.50
CA SER A 128 15.49 -0.05 28.64
C SER A 128 15.03 -1.28 29.42
N CYS A 129 15.64 -2.44 29.14
CA CYS A 129 15.23 -3.72 29.70
C CYS A 129 15.73 -3.84 31.14
N ASN A 130 14.81 -3.73 32.10
CA ASN A 130 15.13 -3.80 33.53
C ASN A 130 15.12 -5.23 34.10
N GLY A 131 15.16 -6.27 33.25
CA GLY A 131 15.41 -7.65 33.67
C GLY A 131 14.57 -8.12 34.87
N VAL A 132 13.25 -8.15 34.74
CA VAL A 132 12.38 -8.81 35.71
C VAL A 132 11.80 -10.04 35.01
N GLY A 133 12.63 -11.07 34.89
CA GLY A 133 12.15 -12.43 34.57
C GLY A 133 11.43 -12.97 35.80
N ALA A 134 10.19 -13.43 35.61
CA ALA A 134 9.44 -14.19 36.61
C ALA A 134 9.86 -15.66 36.58
#